data_AF-A0A3E3EFX5-F1
#
_entry.id   AF-A0A3E3EFX5-F1
#
_cell.length_a   1.000
_cell.length_b   1.000
_cell.length_c   1.000
_cell.angle_alpha   90.00
_cell.angle_beta   90.00
_cell.angle_gamma   90.00
#
_symmetry.space_group_name_H-M   'P 1'
#
loop_
_entity.id
_entity.type
_entity.pdbx_description
1 polymer ?
#
loop_
_entity_poly.entity_id
_entity_poly.type
_entity_poly.pdbx_seq_one_letter_code
_entity_poly.pdbx_strand_id
1 'polypeptide(L)'
;MKDKILIGEKMTKKVVFLNYLGLVFFGIIAVVGYNGLISKYLHLNNQLNILIMIFIFIAVLLFLTPIIGSSEIIEFNHNEVRYFHTKGYFQQFAEVIRILTGKQAVPDITLKTKDIEQVNLSYVPFLMMYAQQGYQIKITFLMKDGTTLAFLPSTIDQMEKGDYESAFKILETNGVEIVDKLMLRKALKMNKNDFYQYVNTIEKGRNKK
;
A
#
# COMPACT_ATOMS: atom_id res chain seq x y z
N MET A 1 -7.63 -14.52 22.39
CA MET A 1 -7.13 -14.24 21.02
C MET A 1 -6.10 -13.14 21.15
N LYS A 2 -4.87 -13.30 20.65
CA LYS A 2 -3.83 -12.26 20.78
C LYS A 2 -4.26 -11.05 19.94
N ASP A 3 -4.46 -9.91 20.58
CA ASP A 3 -4.84 -8.66 19.94
C ASP A 3 -3.79 -8.28 18.89
N LYS A 4 -4.22 -8.38 17.64
CA LYS A 4 -3.45 -8.06 16.45
C LYS A 4 -4.05 -6.82 15.85
N ILE A 5 -3.22 -5.83 15.58
CA ILE A 5 -3.62 -4.60 14.89
C ILE A 5 -2.98 -4.59 13.51
N LEU A 6 -3.75 -4.21 12.51
CA LEU A 6 -3.32 -4.12 11.12
C LEU A 6 -3.40 -2.67 10.67
N ILE A 7 -2.29 -2.15 10.15
CA ILE A 7 -2.24 -0.90 9.39
C ILE A 7 -1.99 -1.28 7.93
N GLY A 8 -2.82 -0.84 7.00
CA GLY A 8 -2.87 -1.36 5.62
C GLY A 8 -4.10 -2.24 5.36
N GLU A 9 -4.48 -2.38 4.09
CA GLU A 9 -5.57 -3.27 3.69
C GLU A 9 -5.03 -4.59 3.15
N LYS A 10 -5.55 -5.71 3.69
CA LYS A 10 -5.26 -7.04 3.15
C LYS A 10 -6.07 -7.27 1.89
N MET A 11 -5.37 -7.50 0.77
CA MET A 11 -6.01 -7.95 -0.45
C MET A 11 -6.60 -9.34 -0.26
N THR A 12 -7.90 -9.45 -0.54
CA THR A 12 -8.66 -10.71 -0.46
C THR A 12 -9.01 -11.22 -1.85
N LYS A 13 -9.36 -12.51 -1.97
CA LYS A 13 -9.82 -13.07 -3.25
C LYS A 13 -10.99 -12.28 -3.85
N LYS A 14 -11.91 -11.82 -3.01
CA LYS A 14 -13.07 -11.00 -3.43
C LYS A 14 -12.61 -9.67 -4.03
N VAL A 15 -11.69 -8.98 -3.37
CA VAL A 15 -11.16 -7.70 -3.85
C VAL A 15 -10.36 -7.88 -5.13
N VAL A 16 -9.54 -8.93 -5.23
CA VAL A 16 -8.82 -9.29 -6.48
C VAL A 16 -9.80 -9.52 -7.62
N PHE A 17 -10.87 -10.29 -7.39
CA PHE A 17 -11.89 -10.55 -8.41
C PHE A 17 -12.59 -9.26 -8.89
N LEU A 18 -13.00 -8.39 -7.96
CA LEU A 18 -13.61 -7.09 -8.29
C LEU A 18 -12.67 -6.20 -9.11
N ASN A 19 -11.39 -6.16 -8.76
CA ASN A 19 -10.39 -5.42 -9.53
C ASN A 19 -10.21 -5.99 -10.94
N TYR A 20 -10.23 -7.32 -11.11
CA TYR A 20 -10.18 -7.95 -12.43
C TYR A 20 -11.36 -7.56 -13.31
N LEU A 21 -12.58 -7.41 -12.76
CA LEU A 21 -13.71 -6.89 -13.54
C LEU A 21 -13.43 -5.47 -14.07
N GLY A 22 -12.78 -4.62 -13.29
CA GLY A 22 -12.30 -3.31 -13.74
C GLY A 22 -11.23 -3.42 -14.83
N LEU A 23 -10.27 -4.33 -14.68
CA LEU A 23 -9.23 -4.56 -15.70
C LEU A 23 -9.79 -5.07 -17.03
N VAL A 24 -10.86 -5.88 -17.01
CA VAL A 24 -11.54 -6.34 -18.22
C VAL A 24 -12.04 -5.16 -19.06
N PHE A 25 -12.56 -4.11 -18.43
CA PHE A 25 -12.99 -2.90 -19.14
C PHE A 25 -11.83 -2.23 -19.88
N PHE A 26 -10.67 -2.08 -19.22
CA PHE A 26 -9.45 -1.55 -19.86
C PHE A 26 -8.93 -2.48 -20.97
N GLY A 27 -9.01 -3.79 -20.77
CA GLY A 27 -8.67 -4.78 -21.78
C GLY A 27 -9.52 -4.64 -23.05
N ILE A 28 -10.83 -4.45 -22.90
CA ILE A 28 -11.74 -4.23 -24.04
C ILE A 28 -11.40 -2.95 -24.80
N ILE A 29 -11.14 -1.84 -24.08
CA ILE A 29 -10.72 -0.57 -24.71
C ILE A 29 -9.45 -0.77 -25.53
N ALA A 30 -8.45 -1.47 -24.96
CA ALA A 30 -7.21 -1.76 -25.67
C ALA A 30 -7.48 -2.58 -26.95
N VAL A 31 -8.27 -3.65 -26.87
CA VAL A 31 -8.62 -4.49 -28.02
C VAL A 31 -9.30 -3.67 -29.12
N VAL A 32 -10.27 -2.83 -28.79
CA VAL A 32 -10.97 -2.00 -29.78
C VAL A 32 -9.99 -1.03 -30.47
N GLY A 33 -9.10 -0.40 -29.70
CA GLY A 33 -8.07 0.49 -30.23
C GLY A 33 -7.09 -0.23 -31.16
N TYR A 34 -6.56 -1.39 -30.74
CA TYR A 34 -5.63 -2.18 -31.55
C TYR A 34 -6.29 -2.79 -32.78
N ASN A 35 -7.57 -3.18 -32.71
CA ASN A 35 -8.31 -3.70 -33.86
C ASN A 35 -8.36 -2.68 -35.00
N GLY A 36 -8.59 -1.39 -34.69
CA GLY A 36 -8.59 -0.31 -35.68
C GLY A 36 -7.25 -0.13 -36.38
N LEU A 37 -6.14 -0.33 -35.66
CA LEU A 37 -4.79 -0.26 -36.24
C LEU A 37 -4.45 -1.52 -37.06
N ILE A 38 -4.67 -2.70 -36.48
CA ILE A 38 -4.30 -3.98 -37.09
C ILE A 38 -5.10 -4.24 -38.36
N SER A 39 -6.41 -4.00 -38.35
CA SER A 39 -7.25 -4.16 -39.55
C SER A 39 -6.84 -3.22 -40.68
N LYS A 40 -6.40 -2.00 -40.36
CA LYS A 40 -5.98 -0.99 -41.35
C LYS A 40 -4.63 -1.31 -41.99
N TYR A 41 -3.68 -1.84 -41.23
CA TYR A 41 -2.29 -1.99 -41.69
C TYR A 41 -1.89 -3.42 -42.07
N LEU A 42 -2.51 -4.44 -41.50
CA LEU A 42 -2.09 -5.84 -41.69
C LEU A 42 -2.99 -6.64 -42.65
N HIS A 43 -4.13 -6.08 -43.07
CA HIS A 43 -5.07 -6.68 -44.03
C HIS A 43 -5.36 -8.18 -43.78
N LEU A 44 -5.42 -8.56 -42.50
CA LEU A 44 -5.62 -9.94 -42.08
C LEU A 44 -7.06 -10.36 -42.36
N ASN A 45 -7.28 -11.66 -42.59
CA ASN A 45 -8.63 -12.19 -42.64
C ASN A 45 -9.30 -12.10 -41.26
N ASN A 46 -10.64 -12.15 -41.23
CA ASN A 46 -11.40 -11.95 -39.99
C ASN A 46 -11.05 -12.95 -38.89
N GLN A 47 -10.76 -14.22 -39.23
CA GLN A 47 -10.43 -15.25 -38.25
C GLN A 47 -9.10 -14.97 -37.55
N LEU A 48 -8.05 -14.66 -38.31
CA LEU A 48 -6.73 -14.29 -37.77
C LEU A 48 -6.80 -13.00 -36.97
N ASN A 49 -7.58 -12.01 -37.43
CA ASN A 49 -7.74 -10.76 -36.71
C ASN A 49 -8.39 -10.98 -35.33
N ILE A 50 -9.48 -11.78 -35.26
CA ILE A 50 -10.13 -12.13 -33.98
C ILE A 50 -9.15 -12.86 -33.05
N LEU A 51 -8.37 -13.81 -33.57
CA LEU A 51 -7.39 -14.55 -32.78
C LEU A 51 -6.35 -13.60 -32.16
N ILE A 52 -5.80 -12.68 -32.96
CA ILE A 52 -4.84 -11.68 -32.47
C ILE A 52 -5.48 -10.77 -31.42
N MET A 53 -6.74 -10.35 -31.61
CA MET A 53 -7.46 -9.55 -30.61
C MET A 53 -7.61 -10.27 -29.27
N ILE A 54 -7.89 -11.58 -29.28
CA ILE A 54 -7.94 -12.39 -28.05
C ILE A 54 -6.57 -12.45 -27.38
N PHE A 55 -5.48 -12.62 -28.15
CA PHE A 55 -4.13 -12.61 -27.59
C PHE A 55 -3.76 -11.25 -26.99
N ILE A 56 -4.10 -10.15 -27.65
CA ILE A 56 -3.89 -8.79 -27.13
C ILE A 56 -4.67 -8.59 -25.85
N PHE A 57 -5.93 -9.03 -25.80
CA PHE A 57 -6.75 -8.96 -24.59
C PHE A 57 -6.08 -9.67 -23.41
N ILE A 58 -5.65 -10.91 -23.60
CA ILE A 58 -4.98 -11.71 -22.58
C ILE A 58 -3.66 -11.06 -22.16
N ALA A 59 -2.85 -10.60 -23.12
CA ALA A 59 -1.59 -9.94 -22.85
C ALA A 59 -1.77 -8.65 -22.03
N VAL A 60 -2.77 -7.84 -22.36
CA VAL A 60 -3.10 -6.62 -21.60
C VAL A 60 -3.57 -6.96 -20.18
N LEU A 61 -4.43 -7.96 -20.01
CA LEU A 61 -4.85 -8.38 -18.66
C LEU A 61 -3.68 -8.88 -17.81
N LEU A 62 -2.79 -9.68 -18.38
CA LEU A 62 -1.58 -10.13 -17.70
C LEU A 62 -0.64 -8.96 -17.37
N PHE A 63 -0.54 -7.99 -18.29
CA PHE A 63 0.26 -6.78 -18.10
C PHE A 63 -0.26 -5.89 -16.97
N LEU A 64 -1.59 -5.76 -16.84
CA LEU A 64 -2.23 -4.92 -15.84
C LEU A 64 -2.42 -5.62 -14.48
N THR A 65 -2.33 -6.95 -14.43
CA THR A 65 -2.50 -7.75 -13.20
C THR A 65 -1.67 -7.24 -12.01
N PRO A 66 -0.37 -6.85 -12.16
CA PRO A 66 0.45 -6.37 -11.05
C PRO A 66 -0.11 -5.14 -10.32
N ILE A 67 -0.94 -4.32 -10.98
CA ILE A 67 -1.58 -3.16 -10.34
C ILE A 67 -2.40 -3.60 -9.12
N ILE A 68 -3.01 -4.80 -9.17
CA ILE A 68 -3.79 -5.39 -8.08
C ILE A 68 -2.89 -5.88 -6.94
N GLY A 69 -1.69 -6.36 -7.25
CA GLY A 69 -0.81 -6.99 -6.26
C GLY A 69 -0.05 -6.02 -5.36
N SER A 70 -0.08 -4.73 -5.64
CA SER A 70 0.58 -3.73 -4.82
C SER A 70 -0.07 -3.68 -3.44
N SER A 71 0.68 -4.00 -2.40
CA SER A 71 0.20 -3.95 -1.02
C SER A 71 1.30 -3.50 -0.07
N GLU A 72 0.89 -2.79 0.98
CA GLU A 72 1.77 -2.41 2.08
C GLU A 72 0.98 -2.51 3.38
N ILE A 73 1.42 -3.40 4.26
CA ILE A 73 0.70 -3.78 5.48
C ILE A 73 1.70 -3.93 6.62
N ILE A 74 1.36 -3.35 7.76
CA ILE A 74 2.09 -3.46 9.00
C ILE A 74 1.18 -4.16 10.01
N GLU A 75 1.65 -5.28 10.54
CA GLU A 75 0.95 -6.07 11.54
C GLU A 75 1.66 -5.92 12.88
N PHE A 76 0.95 -5.40 13.87
CA PHE A 76 1.43 -5.23 15.23
C PHE A 76 0.82 -6.30 16.12
N ASN A 77 1.68 -6.98 16.86
CA ASN A 77 1.29 -7.79 18.00
C ASN A 77 2.24 -7.52 19.17
N HIS A 78 1.97 -8.13 20.32
CA HIS A 78 2.76 -7.85 21.53
C HIS A 78 4.24 -8.28 21.41
N ASN A 79 4.53 -9.29 20.59
CA ASN A 79 5.85 -9.91 20.51
C ASN A 79 6.68 -9.41 19.32
N GLU A 80 6.03 -8.98 18.24
CA GLU A 80 6.65 -8.63 16.97
C GLU A 80 5.81 -7.63 16.17
N VAL A 81 6.52 -6.88 15.33
CA VAL A 81 5.99 -6.05 14.26
C VAL A 81 6.38 -6.71 12.94
N ARG A 82 5.40 -7.03 12.10
CA ARG A 82 5.61 -7.65 10.79
C ARG A 82 5.25 -6.68 9.68
N TYR A 83 6.13 -6.54 8.71
CA TYR A 83 5.94 -5.69 7.56
C TYR A 83 5.83 -6.55 6.30
N PHE A 84 4.77 -6.30 5.54
CA PHE A 84 4.47 -6.92 4.26
C PHE A 84 4.45 -5.82 3.22
N HIS A 85 5.33 -5.89 2.23
CA HIS A 85 5.46 -4.90 1.19
C HIS A 85 5.73 -5.58 -0.15
N THR A 86 4.74 -5.49 -1.04
CA THR A 86 4.86 -6.06 -2.37
C THR A 86 5.13 -4.95 -3.38
N LYS A 87 6.36 -4.89 -3.90
CA LYS A 87 6.78 -3.86 -4.86
C LYS A 87 7.46 -4.45 -6.07
N GLY A 88 7.16 -3.87 -7.22
CA GLY A 88 7.74 -4.28 -8.49
C GLY A 88 6.90 -5.35 -9.18
N TYR A 89 6.96 -5.32 -10.49
CA TYR A 89 6.01 -5.98 -11.38
C TYR A 89 5.85 -7.48 -11.07
N PHE A 90 6.96 -8.24 -11.00
CA PHE A 90 6.90 -9.68 -10.78
C PHE A 90 6.46 -10.08 -9.38
N GLN A 91 6.87 -9.32 -8.35
CA GLN A 91 6.44 -9.59 -6.97
C GLN A 91 4.94 -9.35 -6.83
N GLN A 92 4.44 -8.25 -7.40
CA GLN A 92 3.01 -7.94 -7.43
C GLN A 92 2.21 -8.98 -8.20
N PHE A 93 2.72 -9.46 -9.34
CA PHE A 93 2.09 -10.56 -10.07
C PHE A 93 2.03 -11.84 -9.23
N ALA A 94 3.14 -12.22 -8.60
CA ALA A 94 3.23 -13.40 -7.74
C ALA A 94 2.29 -13.28 -6.53
N GLU A 95 2.11 -12.07 -5.99
CA GLU A 95 1.20 -11.79 -4.89
C GLU A 95 -0.26 -12.01 -5.28
N VAL A 96 -0.67 -11.62 -6.49
CA VAL A 96 -2.01 -11.94 -7.01
C VAL A 96 -2.21 -13.46 -7.07
N ILE A 97 -1.24 -14.22 -7.58
CA ILE A 97 -1.29 -15.68 -7.62
C ILE A 97 -1.37 -16.26 -6.19
N ARG A 98 -0.57 -15.75 -5.26
CA ARG A 98 -0.58 -16.16 -3.85
C ARG A 98 -1.97 -15.99 -3.24
N ILE A 99 -2.59 -14.84 -3.45
CA ILE A 99 -3.94 -14.54 -2.94
C ILE A 99 -4.97 -15.49 -3.55
N LEU A 100 -4.95 -15.69 -4.87
CA LEU A 100 -5.88 -16.59 -5.57
C LEU A 100 -5.74 -18.05 -5.11
N THR A 101 -4.50 -18.52 -4.93
CA THR A 101 -4.19 -19.87 -4.42
C THR A 101 -4.46 -20.02 -2.91
N GLY A 102 -4.70 -18.92 -2.19
CA GLY A 102 -4.99 -18.95 -0.75
C GLY A 102 -3.78 -19.28 0.13
N LYS A 103 -2.57 -19.15 -0.41
CA LYS A 103 -1.34 -19.31 0.37
C LYS A 103 -1.21 -18.19 1.38
N GLN A 104 -0.67 -18.48 2.57
CA GLN A 104 -0.45 -17.44 3.59
C GLN A 104 0.62 -16.44 3.14
N ALA A 105 0.46 -15.18 3.53
CA ALA A 105 1.44 -14.13 3.27
C ALA A 105 2.67 -14.34 4.18
N VAL A 106 3.86 -14.20 3.61
CA VAL A 106 5.12 -14.21 4.36
C VAL A 106 5.55 -12.76 4.54
N PRO A 107 5.88 -12.32 5.77
CA PRO A 107 6.37 -10.97 5.99
C PRO A 107 7.76 -10.78 5.39
N ASP A 108 8.00 -9.64 4.75
CA ASP A 108 9.31 -9.25 4.24
C ASP A 108 10.27 -8.92 5.39
N ILE A 109 9.74 -8.28 6.44
CA ILE A 109 10.51 -7.90 7.64
C ILE A 109 9.72 -8.29 8.88
N THR A 110 10.41 -8.89 9.86
CA THR A 110 9.86 -9.17 11.19
C THR A 110 10.78 -8.58 12.25
N LEU A 111 10.26 -7.63 13.03
CA LEU A 111 10.94 -7.01 14.16
C LEU A 111 10.39 -7.61 15.45
N LYS A 112 11.24 -8.10 16.35
CA LYS A 112 10.77 -8.51 17.68
C LYS A 112 10.61 -7.26 18.54
N THR A 113 9.47 -7.11 19.20
CA THR A 113 9.15 -5.91 20.00
C THR A 113 10.20 -5.66 21.08
N LYS A 114 10.73 -6.73 21.69
CA LYS A 114 11.79 -6.66 22.70
C LYS A 114 13.12 -6.07 22.20
N ASP A 115 13.35 -6.10 20.89
CA ASP A 115 14.59 -5.62 20.27
C ASP A 115 14.44 -4.18 19.74
N ILE A 116 13.23 -3.61 19.81
CA ILE A 116 12.94 -2.21 19.48
C ILE A 116 13.32 -1.35 20.69
N GLU A 117 14.07 -0.28 20.45
CA GLU A 117 14.41 0.73 21.45
C GLU A 117 13.36 1.84 21.50
N GLN A 118 13.08 2.45 20.35
CA GLN A 118 12.11 3.53 20.23
C GLN A 118 11.47 3.55 18.84
N VAL A 119 10.31 4.18 18.74
CA VAL A 119 9.62 4.43 17.48
C VAL A 119 9.41 5.93 17.29
N ASN A 120 9.98 6.48 16.22
CA ASN A 120 9.82 7.87 15.83
C ASN A 120 8.67 8.02 14.84
N LEU A 121 7.74 8.91 15.17
CA LEU A 121 6.64 9.28 14.29
C LEU A 121 6.97 10.55 13.51
N SER A 122 6.83 10.47 12.18
CA SER A 122 7.09 11.58 11.26
C SER A 122 6.18 11.48 10.03
N TYR A 123 6.36 12.38 9.05
CA TYR A 123 5.70 12.31 7.76
C TYR A 123 6.65 12.64 6.63
N VAL A 124 6.27 12.25 5.41
CA VAL A 124 6.93 12.64 4.16
C VAL A 124 5.90 13.25 3.21
N PRO A 125 6.23 14.37 2.52
CA PRO A 125 5.37 14.90 1.48
C PRO A 125 5.40 13.99 0.25
N PHE A 126 4.27 13.87 -0.44
CA PHE A 126 4.19 13.22 -1.74
C PHE A 126 3.24 13.98 -2.66
N LEU A 127 3.42 13.82 -3.97
CA LEU A 127 2.57 14.45 -4.96
C LEU A 127 1.34 13.57 -5.19
N MET A 128 0.15 14.07 -4.85
CA MET A 128 -1.11 13.42 -5.20
C MET A 128 -1.47 13.69 -6.67
N MET A 129 -2.49 12.99 -7.15
CA MET A 129 -3.11 13.27 -8.44
C MET A 129 -3.51 14.75 -8.52
N TYR A 130 -3.38 15.37 -9.71
CA TYR A 130 -3.58 16.81 -9.92
C TYR A 130 -2.58 17.74 -9.20
N ALA A 131 -1.38 17.24 -8.88
CA ALA A 131 -0.30 18.01 -8.27
C ALA A 131 -0.65 18.63 -6.90
N GLN A 132 -1.65 18.08 -6.20
CA GLN A 132 -1.94 18.45 -4.83
C GLN A 132 -0.86 17.88 -3.90
N GLN A 133 -0.42 18.66 -2.91
CA GLN A 133 0.52 18.18 -1.90
C GLN A 133 -0.21 17.26 -0.92
N GLY A 134 0.24 16.01 -0.83
CA GLY A 134 -0.20 15.03 0.16
C GLY A 134 0.91 14.75 1.18
N TYR A 135 0.52 14.11 2.29
CA TYR A 135 1.44 13.71 3.35
C TYR A 135 1.23 12.25 3.70
N GLN A 136 2.31 11.50 3.77
CA GLN A 136 2.29 10.10 4.17
C GLN A 136 2.95 9.96 5.54
N ILE A 137 2.35 9.15 6.41
CA ILE A 137 2.94 8.83 7.71
C ILE A 137 4.21 8.00 7.50
N LYS A 138 5.23 8.30 8.28
CA LYS A 138 6.49 7.55 8.34
C LYS A 138 6.72 7.10 9.78
N ILE A 139 6.68 5.78 9.99
CA ILE A 139 6.96 5.15 11.29
C ILE A 139 8.38 4.61 11.23
N THR A 140 9.27 5.14 12.06
CA THR A 140 10.70 4.77 12.06
C THR A 140 11.05 4.04 13.34
N PHE A 141 11.43 2.78 13.23
CA PHE A 141 11.88 1.91 14.32
C PHE A 141 13.39 2.05 14.49
N LEU A 142 13.82 2.44 15.69
CA LEU A 142 15.21 2.29 16.13
C LEU A 142 15.31 0.99 16.92
N MET A 143 16.20 0.11 16.50
CA MET A 143 16.50 -1.15 17.16
C MET A 143 17.62 -0.94 18.19
N LYS A 144 17.66 -1.77 19.23
CA LYS A 144 18.68 -1.71 20.29
C LYS A 144 20.12 -1.93 19.82
N ASP A 145 20.28 -2.52 18.64
CA ASP A 145 21.58 -2.69 17.98
C ASP A 145 22.01 -1.44 17.16
N GLY A 146 21.20 -0.38 17.17
CA GLY A 146 21.42 0.85 16.43
C GLY A 146 20.83 0.86 15.01
N THR A 147 20.29 -0.26 14.53
CA THR A 147 19.66 -0.33 13.20
C THR A 147 18.39 0.50 13.14
N THR A 148 18.18 1.21 12.02
CA THR A 148 16.98 2.01 11.81
C THR A 148 16.19 1.50 10.60
N LEU A 149 14.88 1.30 10.77
CA LEU A 149 13.96 0.86 9.71
C LEU A 149 12.75 1.77 9.66
N ALA A 150 12.32 2.16 8.46
CA ALA A 150 11.16 3.03 8.29
C ALA A 150 10.09 2.36 7.44
N PHE A 151 8.85 2.39 7.91
CA PHE A 151 7.68 1.92 7.18
C PHE A 151 6.78 3.12 6.84
N LEU A 152 6.23 3.09 5.62
CA LEU A 152 5.44 4.17 5.04
C LEU A 152 4.03 3.64 4.75
N PRO A 153 3.17 3.44 5.76
CA PRO A 153 1.85 2.87 5.53
C PRO A 153 1.09 3.62 4.42
N SER A 154 0.54 2.87 3.48
CA SER A 154 -0.11 3.41 2.27
C SER A 154 -1.53 3.91 2.53
N THR A 155 -2.21 3.36 3.54
CA THR A 155 -3.58 3.74 3.90
C THR A 155 -3.62 4.69 5.07
N ILE A 156 -4.02 5.92 4.76
CA ILE A 156 -4.26 6.97 5.75
C ILE A 156 -5.69 6.89 6.31
N ASP A 157 -6.63 6.29 5.58
CA ASP A 157 -8.05 6.22 5.96
C ASP A 157 -8.32 5.32 7.18
N GLN A 158 -7.31 4.62 7.68
CA GLN A 158 -7.39 3.82 8.90
C GLN A 158 -7.11 4.63 10.19
N MET A 159 -6.68 5.89 10.07
CA MET A 159 -6.48 6.78 11.22
C MET A 159 -7.77 6.95 12.05
N GLU A 160 -8.90 7.17 11.37
CA GLU A 160 -10.22 7.35 12.01
C GLU A 160 -10.69 6.12 12.80
N LYS A 161 -10.21 4.93 12.43
CA LYS A 161 -10.57 3.67 13.10
C LYS A 161 -9.82 3.46 14.43
N GLY A 162 -8.80 4.29 14.71
CA GLY A 162 -7.98 4.16 15.91
C GLY A 162 -6.94 3.04 15.84
N ASP A 163 -6.70 2.47 14.65
CA ASP A 163 -5.73 1.38 14.46
C ASP A 163 -4.30 1.83 14.80
N TYR A 164 -3.90 3.04 14.39
CA TYR A 164 -2.59 3.62 14.72
C TYR A 164 -2.40 3.77 16.25
N GLU A 165 -3.40 4.31 16.94
CA GLU A 165 -3.35 4.47 18.40
C GLU A 165 -3.25 3.11 19.11
N SER A 166 -4.01 2.12 18.64
CA SER A 166 -4.00 0.76 19.20
C SER A 166 -2.64 0.08 18.96
N ALA A 167 -2.04 0.26 17.77
CA ALA A 167 -0.71 -0.24 17.47
C ALA A 167 0.36 0.36 18.39
N PHE A 168 0.32 1.68 18.62
CA PHE A 168 1.27 2.34 19.53
C PHE A 168 1.09 1.90 20.98
N LYS A 169 -0.15 1.74 21.46
CA LYS A 169 -0.40 1.20 22.81
C LYS A 169 0.18 -0.19 23.02
N ILE A 170 0.12 -1.05 22.00
CA ILE A 170 0.76 -2.38 22.06
C ILE A 170 2.27 -2.25 22.28
N LEU A 171 2.92 -1.36 21.54
CA LEU A 171 4.37 -1.13 21.69
C LEU A 171 4.72 -0.55 23.06
N GLU A 172 3.96 0.44 23.53
CA GLU A 172 4.16 1.07 24.85
C GLU A 172 3.98 0.07 25.99
N THR A 173 3.00 -0.83 25.89
CA THR A 173 2.79 -1.91 26.88
C THR A 173 3.99 -2.86 26.98
N ASN A 174 4.79 -2.95 25.91
CA ASN A 174 6.02 -3.73 25.87
C ASN A 174 7.28 -2.89 26.17
N GLY A 175 7.13 -1.67 26.69
CA GLY A 175 8.23 -0.80 27.11
C GLY A 175 8.94 -0.07 25.98
N VAL A 176 8.34 -0.01 24.79
CA VAL A 176 8.90 0.75 23.65
C VAL A 176 8.44 2.22 23.74
N GLU A 177 9.39 3.14 23.67
CA GLU A 177 9.09 4.58 23.66
C GLU A 177 8.56 5.03 22.28
N ILE A 178 7.46 5.79 22.26
CA ILE A 178 6.94 6.43 21.05
C ILE A 178 7.31 7.92 21.06
N VAL A 179 8.27 8.28 20.22
CA VAL A 179 8.77 9.65 20.08
C VAL A 179 7.95 10.41 19.04
N ASP A 180 7.12 11.33 19.50
CA ASP A 180 6.21 12.14 18.67
C ASP A 180 6.50 13.65 18.80
N LYS A 181 7.65 14.07 18.26
CA LYS A 181 8.10 15.48 18.32
C LYS A 181 7.16 16.47 17.64
N LEU A 182 6.34 15.98 16.71
CA LEU A 182 5.44 16.79 15.89
C LEU A 182 3.98 16.68 16.34
N MET A 183 3.71 16.02 17.48
CA MET A 183 2.37 15.78 18.02
C MET A 183 1.40 15.14 17.01
N LEU A 184 1.92 14.35 16.07
CA LEU A 184 1.18 13.68 15.02
C LEU A 184 0.22 12.63 15.56
N ARG A 185 0.51 12.01 16.70
CA ARG A 185 -0.34 10.97 17.30
C ARG A 185 -1.75 11.48 17.63
N LYS A 186 -1.89 12.77 17.98
CA LYS A 186 -3.21 13.39 18.15
C LYS A 186 -3.94 13.52 16.81
N ALA A 187 -3.22 13.86 15.76
CA ALA A 187 -3.76 13.99 14.41
C ALA A 187 -4.09 12.64 13.76
N LEU A 188 -3.41 11.55 14.16
CA LEU A 188 -3.68 10.17 13.73
C LEU A 188 -5.02 9.59 14.23
N LYS A 189 -5.83 10.39 14.96
CA LYS A 189 -7.21 10.07 15.35
C LYS A 189 -8.25 10.85 14.56
N MET A 190 -7.79 11.80 13.74
CA MET A 190 -8.64 12.66 12.92
C MET A 190 -8.91 12.01 11.57
N ASN A 191 -9.82 12.62 10.80
CA ASN A 191 -10.00 12.25 9.40
C ASN A 191 -8.79 12.68 8.56
N LYS A 192 -8.69 12.08 7.36
CA LYS A 192 -7.61 12.35 6.40
C LYS A 192 -7.41 13.84 6.11
N ASN A 193 -8.51 14.57 5.90
CA ASN A 193 -8.45 15.99 5.52
C ASN A 193 -7.91 16.83 6.67
N ASP A 194 -8.39 16.60 7.89
CA ASP A 194 -7.94 17.27 9.10
C ASP A 194 -6.47 16.97 9.40
N PHE A 195 -6.05 15.71 9.21
CA PHE A 195 -4.64 15.33 9.29
C PHE A 195 -3.77 16.13 8.31
N TYR A 196 -4.19 16.27 7.05
CA TYR A 196 -3.47 17.08 6.07
C TYR A 196 -3.42 18.56 6.44
N GLN A 197 -4.51 19.12 6.97
CA GLN A 197 -4.53 20.51 7.44
C GLN A 197 -3.59 20.73 8.63
N TYR A 198 -3.54 19.76 9.54
CA TYR A 198 -2.61 19.77 10.66
C TYR A 198 -1.16 19.81 10.18
N VAL A 199 -0.77 18.90 9.27
CA VAL A 199 0.59 18.84 8.73
C VAL A 199 0.93 20.11 7.92
N ASN A 200 -0.01 20.61 7.11
CA ASN A 200 0.15 21.89 6.40
C ASN A 200 0.46 23.06 7.35
N THR A 201 -0.15 23.07 8.54
CA THR A 201 0.09 24.11 9.55
C THR A 201 1.51 24.02 10.12
N ILE A 202 2.02 22.80 10.34
CA ILE A 202 3.41 22.56 10.75
C ILE A 202 4.38 23.08 9.68
N GLU A 203 4.15 22.71 8.42
CA GLU A 203 5.02 23.12 7.29
C GLU A 203 5.03 24.64 7.08
N LYS A 204 3.87 25.30 7.14
CA LYS A 204 3.79 26.77 7.09
C LYS A 204 4.50 27.44 8.26
N GLY A 205 4.48 26.82 9.45
CA GLY A 205 5.20 27.32 10.62
C GLY A 205 6.72 27.19 10.49
N ARG A 206 7.20 26.15 9.80
CA ARG A 206 8.64 25.94 9.52
C ARG A 206 9.18 26.92 8.50
N ASN A 207 8.43 27.18 7.42
CA ASN A 207 8.85 28.09 6.34
C ASN A 207 8.83 29.58 6.74
N LYS A 208 8.41 29.91 7.97
CA LYS A 208 8.44 31.27 8.54
C LYS A 208 9.65 31.52 9.44
N LYS A 209 10.50 30.51 9.68
CA LYS A 209 11.77 30.62 10.39
C LYS A 209 12.92 30.57 9.40
#